data_AF-A0A0P9V366-F1
#
_entry.id   AF-A0A0P9V366-F1
#
_cell.length_a   1.000
_cell.length_b   1.000
_cell.length_c   1.000
_cell.angle_alpha   90.00
_cell.angle_beta   90.00
_cell.angle_gamma   90.00
#
_symmetry.space_group_name_H-M   'P 1'
#
loop_
_entity.id
_entity.type
_entity.pdbx_description
1 polymer ?
#
loop_
_entity_poly.entity_id
_entity_poly.type
_entity_poly.pdbx_seq_one_letter_code
_entity_poly.pdbx_strand_id
1 'polypeptide(L)'
;MSVFDPRRADSPCYHCLYGHGSEAELTCSEAGVIGPLVGLVGSLQALEALKLLAGFGEPMVGRLLLIDALSTRFRELKVKRDPACSVCSAASGQSEHA
;
A
#
# COMPACT_ATOMS: atom_id res chain seq x y z
N MET A 1 0.54 -5.91 -0.49
CA MET A 1 0.00 -5.11 0.62
C MET A 1 1.00 -4.01 0.98
N SER A 2 0.55 -2.77 1.08
CA SER A 2 1.35 -1.57 1.39
C SER A 2 0.53 -0.67 2.30
N VAL A 3 1.19 0.20 3.05
CA VAL A 3 0.55 1.33 3.73
C VAL A 3 0.82 2.59 2.92
N PHE A 4 -0.21 3.42 2.72
CA PHE A 4 -0.09 4.75 2.12
C PHE A 4 -0.54 5.76 3.16
N ASP A 5 0.37 6.64 3.60
CA ASP A 5 0.09 7.61 4.65
C ASP A 5 0.35 9.04 4.15
N PRO A 6 -0.69 9.79 3.74
CA PRO A 6 -0.53 11.14 3.19
C PRO A 6 -0.04 12.16 4.23
N ARG A 7 -0.06 11.83 5.53
CA ARG A 7 0.48 12.68 6.60
C ARG A 7 2.02 12.73 6.56
N ARG A 8 2.65 11.78 5.86
CA ARG A 8 4.10 11.69 5.71
C ARG A 8 4.55 12.25 4.37
N ALA A 9 5.43 13.26 4.41
CA ALA A 9 5.96 13.90 3.20
C ALA A 9 6.79 12.96 2.31
N ASP A 10 7.30 11.84 2.81
CA ASP A 10 8.06 10.85 2.02
C ASP A 10 7.18 9.71 1.49
N SER A 11 5.90 9.62 1.87
CA SER A 11 5.05 8.50 1.50
C SER A 11 4.72 8.53 0.00
N PRO A 12 4.92 7.42 -0.75
CA PRO A 12 4.23 7.25 -2.03
C PRO A 12 2.72 7.19 -1.81
N CYS A 13 1.94 7.47 -2.86
CA CYS A 13 0.52 7.14 -2.89
C CYS A 13 0.28 5.88 -3.74
N TYR A 14 -0.95 5.39 -3.73
CA TYR A 14 -1.35 4.27 -4.59
C TYR A 14 -1.04 4.52 -6.07
N HIS A 15 -1.22 5.76 -6.55
CA HIS A 15 -0.94 6.13 -7.94
C HIS A 15 0.57 6.13 -8.26
N CYS A 16 1.45 6.41 -7.29
CA CYS A 16 2.90 6.22 -7.49
C CYS A 16 3.27 4.76 -7.74
N LEU A 17 2.49 3.82 -7.19
CA LEU A 17 2.77 2.39 -7.33
C LEU A 17 2.19 1.81 -8.62
N TYR A 18 0.94 2.16 -8.97
CA TYR A 18 0.21 1.51 -10.07
C TYR A 18 -0.03 2.40 -11.30
N GLY A 19 0.27 3.70 -11.24
CA GLY A 19 0.09 4.62 -12.37
C GLY A 19 -1.34 4.69 -12.91
N HIS A 20 -1.47 4.79 -14.24
CA HIS A 20 -2.73 4.90 -14.98
C HIS A 20 -3.32 3.53 -15.42
N GLY A 21 -3.14 2.50 -14.61
CA GLY A 21 -3.81 1.20 -14.76
C GLY A 21 -2.92 0.09 -15.30
N SER A 22 -3.07 -1.11 -14.74
CA SER A 22 -2.70 -2.36 -15.38
C SER A 22 -3.84 -2.78 -16.33
N GLU A 23 -3.50 -3.53 -17.38
CA GLU A 23 -4.48 -4.17 -18.27
C GLU A 23 -5.53 -4.95 -17.47
N ALA A 24 -6.70 -5.17 -18.09
CA ALA A 24 -7.84 -5.85 -17.48
C ALA A 24 -7.43 -7.22 -16.90
N GLU A 25 -7.18 -7.25 -15.59
CA GLU A 25 -7.06 -8.50 -14.84
C GLU A 25 -8.47 -9.01 -14.53
N LEU A 26 -8.62 -10.34 -14.58
CA LEU A 26 -9.82 -11.02 -14.12
C LEU A 26 -10.16 -10.52 -12.71
N THR A 27 -11.43 -10.18 -12.49
CA THR A 27 -11.93 -9.88 -11.16
C THR A 27 -11.69 -11.07 -10.22
N CYS A 28 -11.60 -10.83 -8.91
CA CYS A 28 -11.49 -11.93 -7.92
C CYS A 28 -12.64 -12.96 -8.05
N SER A 29 -13.80 -12.56 -8.59
CA SER A 29 -14.93 -13.44 -8.92
C SER A 29 -14.71 -14.29 -10.17
N GLU A 30 -13.92 -13.82 -11.14
CA GLU A 30 -13.63 -14.53 -12.39
C GLU A 30 -12.43 -15.48 -12.25
N ALA A 31 -11.41 -15.12 -11.45
CA ALA A 31 -10.24 -15.97 -11.20
C ALA A 31 -10.37 -16.89 -9.97
N GLY A 32 -11.26 -16.54 -9.02
CA GLY A 32 -11.33 -17.16 -7.70
C GLY A 32 -10.19 -16.72 -6.77
N VAL A 33 -10.41 -16.76 -5.45
CA VAL A 33 -9.40 -16.41 -4.44
C VAL A 33 -9.42 -17.39 -3.27
N ILE A 34 -8.23 -17.78 -2.80
CA ILE A 34 -8.08 -18.70 -1.67
C ILE A 34 -8.44 -17.95 -0.38
N GLY A 35 -9.54 -18.34 0.29
CA GLY A 35 -10.04 -17.68 1.50
C GLY A 35 -8.98 -17.45 2.59
N PRO A 36 -8.16 -18.44 2.96
CA PRO A 36 -7.05 -18.25 3.90
C PRO A 36 -6.05 -17.15 3.51
N LEU A 37 -5.75 -16.98 2.22
CA LEU A 37 -4.86 -15.91 1.75
C LEU A 37 -5.47 -14.53 2.00
N VAL A 38 -6.77 -14.37 1.75
CA VAL A 38 -7.49 -13.12 2.05
C VAL A 38 -7.47 -12.83 3.56
N GLY A 39 -7.70 -13.84 4.39
CA GLY A 39 -7.63 -13.73 5.85
C GLY A 39 -6.25 -13.29 6.36
N LEU A 40 -5.18 -13.85 5.78
CA LEU A 40 -3.81 -13.42 6.06
C LEU A 40 -3.58 -11.95 5.69
N VAL A 41 -3.95 -11.54 4.48
CA VAL A 41 -3.78 -10.15 4.01
C VAL A 41 -4.57 -9.19 4.90
N GLY A 42 -5.82 -9.50 5.24
CA GLY A 42 -6.66 -8.68 6.11
C GLY A 42 -6.09 -8.55 7.53
N SER A 43 -5.55 -9.63 8.08
CA SER A 43 -4.89 -9.61 9.41
C SER A 43 -3.66 -8.71 9.41
N LEU A 44 -2.85 -8.76 8.35
CA LEU A 44 -1.70 -7.87 8.19
C LEU A 44 -2.12 -6.40 8.03
N GLN A 45 -3.19 -6.13 7.26
CA GLN A 45 -3.74 -4.78 7.14
C GLN A 45 -4.22 -4.22 8.49
N ALA A 46 -4.92 -5.04 9.29
CA ALA A 46 -5.37 -4.65 10.62
C ALA A 46 -4.18 -4.35 11.55
N LEU A 47 -3.13 -5.16 11.50
CA LEU A 47 -1.91 -4.93 12.28
C LEU A 47 -1.23 -3.61 11.89
N GLU A 48 -1.11 -3.30 10.59
CA GLU A 48 -0.56 -2.04 10.12
C GLU A 48 -1.40 -0.83 10.53
N ALA A 49 -2.73 -0.95 10.52
CA ALA A 49 -3.62 0.08 11.05
C ALA A 49 -3.40 0.32 12.55
N LEU A 50 -3.22 -0.75 13.34
CA LEU A 50 -2.92 -0.63 14.77
C LEU A 50 -1.57 0.06 15.02
N LYS A 51 -0.53 -0.26 14.25
CA LYS A 51 0.77 0.44 14.31
C LYS A 51 0.61 1.95 14.13
N LEU A 52 -0.19 2.37 13.14
CA LEU A 52 -0.46 3.78 12.87
C LEU A 52 -1.27 4.46 13.98
N LEU A 53 -2.31 3.79 14.49
CA LEU A 53 -3.21 4.37 15.49
C LEU A 53 -2.57 4.45 16.89
N ALA A 54 -1.84 3.42 17.28
CA ALA A 54 -1.18 3.34 18.59
C ALA A 54 0.26 3.87 18.57
N GLY A 55 0.78 4.26 17.41
CA GLY A 55 2.11 4.89 17.29
C GLY A 55 3.28 3.97 17.62
N PHE A 56 3.20 2.68 17.27
CA PHE A 56 4.26 1.71 17.54
C PHE A 56 4.79 1.02 16.27
N GLY A 57 6.01 0.50 16.38
CA GLY A 57 6.67 -0.23 15.29
C GLY A 57 6.95 0.63 14.07
N GLU A 58 7.29 -0.02 12.96
CA GLU A 58 7.53 0.64 11.68
C GLU A 58 6.46 0.18 10.67
N PRO A 59 5.52 1.07 10.30
CA PRO A 59 4.51 0.77 9.30
C PRO A 59 5.13 0.45 7.92
N MET A 60 4.39 -0.26 7.08
CA MET A 60 4.78 -0.61 5.71
C MET A 60 4.71 0.56 4.71
N VAL A 61 4.96 1.79 5.17
CA VAL A 61 5.03 2.98 4.30
C VAL A 61 6.26 2.88 3.41
N GLY A 62 6.10 3.19 2.12
CA GLY A 62 7.20 3.12 1.15
C GLY A 62 7.64 1.68 0.80
N ARG A 63 6.82 0.68 1.14
CA ARG A 63 7.15 -0.74 0.95
C ARG A 63 5.95 -1.55 0.49
N LEU A 64 6.15 -2.43 -0.47
CA LEU A 64 5.16 -3.38 -0.95
C LEU A 64 5.52 -4.80 -0.51
N LEU A 65 4.66 -5.40 0.29
CA LEU A 65 4.71 -6.83 0.62
C LEU A 65 3.97 -7.63 -0.46
N LEU A 66 4.69 -8.51 -1.15
CA LEU A 66 4.15 -9.54 -2.02
C LEU A 66 4.08 -10.86 -1.26
N ILE A 67 2.94 -11.54 -1.38
CA ILE A 67 2.67 -12.82 -0.74
C ILE A 67 2.40 -13.85 -1.84
N ASP A 68 3.30 -14.80 -2.00
CA ASP A 68 3.12 -15.98 -2.84
C ASP A 68 2.63 -17.11 -1.95
N ALA A 69 1.32 -17.38 -2.00
CA ALA A 69 0.68 -18.40 -1.18
C ALA A 69 1.02 -19.82 -1.62
N LEU A 70 1.33 -20.04 -2.91
CA LEU A 70 1.62 -21.37 -3.44
C LEU A 70 2.95 -21.89 -2.91
N SER A 71 3.95 -21.01 -2.84
CA SER A 71 5.28 -21.35 -2.33
C SER A 71 5.55 -20.88 -0.90
N THR A 72 4.56 -20.25 -0.25
CA THR A 72 4.69 -19.63 1.08
C THR A 72 5.88 -18.69 1.18
N ARG A 73 6.01 -17.76 0.22
CA ARG A 73 7.09 -16.76 0.19
C ARG A 73 6.57 -15.35 0.39
N PHE A 74 7.33 -14.58 1.16
CA PHE A 74 7.12 -13.16 1.38
C PHE A 74 8.28 -12.40 0.73
N ARG A 75 7.95 -11.40 -0.08
CA ARG A 75 8.94 -10.52 -0.70
C ARG A 75 8.57 -9.08 -0.43
N GLU A 76 9.52 -8.30 0.05
CA GLU A 76 9.36 -6.87 0.25
C GLU A 76 10.05 -6.12 -0.89
N LEU A 77 9.35 -5.15 -1.48
CA LEU A 77 9.88 -4.25 -2.49
C LEU A 77 9.80 -2.80 -1.98
N LYS A 78 10.82 -1.99 -2.26
CA LYS A 78 10.78 -0.55 -1.96
C LYS A 78 9.91 0.17 -2.99
N VAL A 79 9.02 1.02 -2.52
CA VAL A 79 8.17 1.89 -3.34
C VAL A 79 8.56 3.33 -3.06
N LYS A 80 8.92 4.06 -4.12
CA LYS A 80 9.33 5.46 -4.01
C LYS A 80 8.16 6.38 -4.33
N ARG A 81 8.06 7.50 -3.59
CA ARG A 81 7.20 8.61 -4.01
C ARG A 81 7.73 9.14 -5.33
N ASP A 82 6.83 9.29 -6.31
CA ASP A 82 7.15 9.95 -7.57
C ASP A 82 6.98 11.48 -7.40
N PRO A 83 8.05 12.28 -7.56
CA PRO A 83 7.98 13.73 -7.46
C PRO A 83 7.04 14.37 -8.49
N ALA A 84 6.79 13.71 -9.62
CA ALA A 84 5.91 14.18 -10.68
C ALA A 84 4.49 13.57 -10.61
N CYS A 85 4.17 12.81 -9.54
CA CYS A 85 2.89 12.12 -9.41
C CYS A 85 1.71 13.08 -9.52
N SER A 86 0.80 12.86 -10.47
CA SER A 86 -0.39 13.69 -10.69
C SER A 86 -1.34 13.76 -9.49
N VAL A 87 -1.25 12.80 -8.56
CA VAL A 87 -2.12 12.71 -7.38
C VAL A 87 -1.45 13.31 -6.14
N CYS A 88 -0.24 12.87 -5.79
CA CYS A 88 0.37 13.27 -4.52
C CYS A 88 1.49 14.30 -4.64
N SER A 89 1.92 14.73 -5.84
CA SER A 89 2.97 15.76 -5.96
C SER A 89 2.52 17.15 -5.45
N ALA A 90 1.24 17.50 -5.61
CA ALA A 90 0.72 18.82 -5.26
C ALA A 90 0.41 19.02 -3.75
N ALA A 91 0.45 17.96 -2.94
CA ALA A 91 -0.03 18.00 -1.55
C ALA A 91 0.98 18.53 -0.52
N SER A 92 2.20 18.91 -0.91
CA SER A 92 3.24 19.43 0.00
C SER A 92 3.12 20.93 0.34
N GLY A 93 1.93 21.54 0.21
CA GLY A 93 1.76 22.99 0.37
C GLY A 93 0.50 23.48 1.11
N GLN A 94 -0.22 22.63 1.86
CA GLN A 94 -1.40 23.09 2.61
C GLN A 94 -1.41 22.56 4.05
N SER A 95 -0.52 23.12 4.86
CA SER A 95 -0.64 23.14 6.32
C SER A 95 -0.19 24.49 6.87
N GLU A 96 -0.67 25.59 6.27
CA GLU A 96 -0.61 26.94 6.83
C GLU A 96 -1.82 27.76 6.34
N HIS A 97 -3.04 27.44 6.80
CA HIS A 97 -4.09 28.45 6.99
C HIS A 97 -5.30 27.92 7.78
N ALA A 98 -5.60 28.63 8.88
CA ALA A 98 -6.79 28.62 9.73
C ALA A 98 -6.97 27.44 10.72
#